data_AF-A0A0S1Y7L1-F1
#
_entry.id   AF-A0A0S1Y7L1-F1
#
_cell.length_a   1.000
_cell.length_b   1.000
_cell.length_c   1.000
_cell.angle_alpha   90.00
_cell.angle_beta   90.00
_cell.angle_gamma   90.00
#
_symmetry.space_group_name_H-M   'P 1'
#
loop_
_entity.id
_entity.type
_entity.pdbx_description
1 polymer ?
#
loop_
_entity_poly.entity_id
_entity_poly.type
_entity_poly.pdbx_seq_one_letter_code
_entity_poly.pdbx_strand_id
1 'polypeptide(L)' 'MFNNTLSRAALAFVFVGIISGCSSGPKEPSRHSSIQCAISKSSCMYDGPYDDGESDYAEEEAAKLNRQQQGKLRGQ' A
#
# COMPACT_ATOMS: atom_id res chain seq x y z
N MET A 1 -20.24 -4.61 -38.37
CA MET A 1 -19.65 -5.64 -37.48
C MET A 1 -18.52 -5.13 -36.58
N PHE A 2 -18.11 -3.85 -36.63
CA PHE A 2 -17.01 -3.31 -35.81
C PHE A 2 -17.41 -2.93 -34.36
N ASN A 3 -18.69 -2.57 -34.14
CA ASN A 3 -19.17 -2.04 -32.86
C ASN A 3 -19.13 -3.09 -31.72
N ASN A 4 -19.46 -4.34 -32.04
CA ASN A 4 -19.41 -5.44 -31.06
C ASN A 4 -17.97 -5.85 -30.72
N THR A 5 -17.04 -5.75 -31.67
CA THR A 5 -15.62 -6.08 -31.44
C THR A 5 -14.92 -5.02 -30.59
N LEU A 6 -15.21 -3.74 -30.86
CA LEU A 6 -14.72 -2.61 -30.07
C LEU A 6 -15.26 -2.65 -28.62
N SER A 7 -16.55 -2.92 -28.45
CA SER A 7 -17.17 -3.05 -27.13
C SER A 7 -16.57 -4.20 -26.31
N ARG A 8 -16.34 -5.37 -26.94
CA ARG A 8 -15.69 -6.51 -26.28
C ARG A 8 -14.23 -6.23 -25.90
N ALA A 9 -13.49 -5.54 -26.75
CA ALA A 9 -12.11 -5.16 -26.46
C ALA A 9 -12.04 -4.16 -25.29
N ALA A 10 -12.92 -3.16 -25.27
CA ALA A 10 -12.99 -2.19 -24.18
C ALA A 10 -13.29 -2.88 -22.83
N LEU A 11 -14.25 -3.80 -22.80
CA LEU A 11 -14.56 -4.57 -21.59
C LEU A 11 -13.36 -5.39 -21.11
N ALA A 12 -12.63 -6.02 -22.03
CA ALA A 12 -11.43 -6.80 -21.71
C ALA A 12 -10.32 -5.93 -21.09
N PHE A 13 -10.08 -4.73 -21.63
CA PHE A 13 -9.10 -3.80 -21.06
C PHE A 13 -9.50 -3.29 -19.68
N VAL A 14 -10.79 -3.07 -19.42
CA VAL A 14 -11.29 -2.72 -18.08
C VAL A 14 -10.99 -3.84 -17.08
N PHE A 15 -11.27 -5.10 -17.43
CA PHE A 15 -10.95 -6.22 -16.56
C PHE A 15 -9.45 -6.34 -16.31
N VAL A 16 -8.60 -6.22 -17.34
CA VAL A 16 -7.14 -6.24 -17.18
C VAL A 16 -6.66 -5.09 -16.28
N GLY A 17 -7.24 -3.90 -16.41
CA GLY A 17 -6.93 -2.76 -15.54
C GLY A 17 -7.33 -2.97 -14.08
N ILE A 18 -8.45 -3.65 -13.82
CA ILE A 18 -8.88 -4.00 -12.46
C ILE A 18 -7.96 -5.07 -11.85
N ILE A 19 -7.50 -6.03 -12.66
CA ILE A 19 -6.63 -7.13 -12.20
C ILE A 19 -5.15 -6.69 -12.17
N SER A 20 -4.77 -5.60 -12.84
CA SER A 20 -3.43 -5.04 -12.77
C SER A 20 -3.20 -4.41 -11.39
N GLY A 21 -2.73 -5.21 -10.45
CA GLY A 21 -2.20 -4.73 -9.18
C GLY A 21 -1.05 -3.75 -9.44
N CYS A 22 -1.12 -2.58 -8.82
CA CYS A 22 -0.04 -1.59 -8.87
C CYS A 22 1.20 -2.19 -8.19
N SER A 23 2.15 -2.66 -8.99
CA SER A 23 3.41 -3.26 -8.53
C SER A 23 4.30 -2.16 -7.93
N SER A 24 4.22 -1.99 -6.61
CA SER A 24 5.14 -1.14 -5.85
C SER A 24 6.47 -1.87 -5.62
N GLY A 25 7.24 -2.10 -6.68
CA GLY A 25 8.65 -2.50 -6.68
C GLY A 25 9.02 -3.82 -5.98
N PRO A 26 10.25 -4.33 -6.19
CA PRO A 26 10.77 -5.44 -5.41
C PRO A 26 11.05 -4.94 -3.98
N LYS A 27 10.06 -5.06 -3.09
CA LYS A 27 10.36 -5.14 -1.67
C LYS A 27 10.96 -6.52 -1.48
N GLU A 28 12.20 -6.57 -0.98
CA GLU A 28 12.79 -7.78 -0.42
C GLU A 28 11.70 -8.62 0.26
N PRO A 29 11.65 -9.95 0.05
CA PRO A 29 10.70 -10.78 0.76
C PRO A 29 10.99 -10.64 2.26
N SER A 30 10.24 -9.77 2.93
CA SER A 30 10.15 -9.78 4.38
C SER A 30 9.73 -11.19 4.71
N ARG A 31 10.60 -11.94 5.39
CA ARG A 31 10.47 -13.39 5.67
C ARG A 31 9.19 -13.77 6.45
N HIS A 32 8.26 -12.83 6.62
CA HIS A 32 7.04 -12.89 7.42
C HIS A 32 5.76 -12.52 6.66
N SER A 33 5.78 -12.24 5.35
CA SER A 33 4.53 -12.03 4.63
C SER A 33 3.90 -13.38 4.27
N SER A 34 2.89 -13.81 5.04
CA SER A 34 2.09 -14.98 4.72
C SER A 34 1.34 -14.78 3.40
N ILE A 35 1.03 -15.87 2.67
CA ILE A 35 0.17 -15.82 1.47
C ILE A 35 -1.17 -15.14 1.79
N GLN A 36 -1.66 -15.32 3.03
CA GLN A 36 -2.89 -14.70 3.50
C GLN A 36 -2.78 -13.17 3.54
N CYS A 37 -1.65 -12.62 3.96
CA CYS A 37 -1.38 -11.17 3.94
C CYS A 37 -1.35 -10.59 2.52
N ALA A 38 -0.85 -11.37 1.54
CA ALA A 38 -0.79 -10.96 0.15
C ALA A 38 -2.18 -10.94 -0.52
N ILE A 39 -3.06 -11.87 -0.14
CA ILE A 39 -4.44 -11.94 -0.65
C ILE A 39 -5.33 -10.92 0.08
N SER A 40 -5.16 -10.78 1.38
CA SER A 40 -5.96 -9.93 2.24
C SER A 40 -5.06 -9.24 3.26
N LYS A 41 -4.85 -7.93 3.07
CA LYS A 41 -4.04 -7.11 3.99
C LYS A 41 -4.57 -7.17 5.42
N SER A 42 -5.89 -7.20 5.61
CA SER A 42 -6.48 -7.29 6.95
C SER A 42 -6.12 -8.58 7.69
N SER A 43 -5.75 -9.65 6.97
CA SER A 43 -5.37 -10.93 7.58
C SER A 43 -4.01 -10.88 8.29
N CYS A 44 -3.23 -9.80 8.14
CA CYS A 44 -1.93 -9.61 8.78
C CYS A 44 -1.80 -8.24 9.48
N MET A 45 -2.85 -7.42 9.46
CA MET A 45 -2.87 -6.17 10.21
C MET A 45 -3.26 -6.47 11.65
N TYR A 46 -2.54 -5.85 12.57
CA TYR A 46 -2.93 -5.81 13.98
C TYR A 46 -3.81 -4.57 14.17
N ASP A 47 -5.10 -4.79 14.37
CA ASP A 47 -6.11 -3.73 14.57
C ASP A 47 -6.50 -3.60 16.07
N GLY A 48 -5.59 -3.97 16.97
CA GLY A 48 -5.78 -3.86 18.42
C GLY A 48 -5.61 -2.42 18.94
N PRO A 49 -5.92 -2.17 20.22
CA PRO A 49 -5.53 -0.92 20.86
C PRO A 49 -4.00 -0.79 20.90
N TYR A 50 -3.52 0.43 21.05
CA TYR A 50 -2.11 0.68 21.36
C TYR A 50 -1.72 -0.03 22.66
N ASP A 51 -0.50 -0.56 22.69
CA ASP A 51 0.11 -1.01 23.94
C ASP A 51 0.33 0.18 24.88
N ASP A 52 0.45 -0.09 26.19
CA ASP A 52 0.66 0.95 27.19
C ASP A 52 1.89 1.82 26.87
N GLY A 53 1.69 3.12 26.64
CA GLY A 53 2.74 4.07 26.26
C GLY A 53 3.16 4.04 24.78
N GLU A 54 2.61 3.13 23.96
CA GLU A 54 2.91 3.07 22.54
C GLU A 54 2.38 4.31 21.79
N SER A 55 1.22 4.84 22.20
CA SER A 55 0.67 6.07 21.61
C SER A 55 1.62 7.25 21.73
N ASP A 56 2.15 7.47 22.94
CA ASP A 56 3.04 8.61 23.24
C ASP A 56 4.36 8.47 22.45
N TYR A 57 4.91 7.25 22.42
CA TYR A 57 6.08 6.94 21.62
C TYR A 57 5.84 7.16 20.11
N ALA A 58 4.69 6.71 19.59
CA ALA A 58 4.34 6.87 18.19
C ALA A 58 4.22 8.35 17.79
N GLU A 59 3.62 9.16 18.65
CA GLU A 59 3.50 10.61 18.43
C GLU A 59 4.86 11.32 18.48
N GLU A 60 5.71 10.99 19.46
CA GLU A 60 7.05 11.57 19.58
C GLU A 60 7.90 11.26 18.34
N GLU A 61 7.93 9.99 17.91
CA GLU A 61 8.71 9.57 16.75
C GLU A 61 8.15 10.18 15.46
N ALA A 62 6.82 10.29 15.32
CA ALA A 62 6.21 10.99 14.21
C ALA A 62 6.63 12.48 14.15
N ALA A 63 6.66 13.18 15.29
CA ALA A 63 7.09 14.57 15.36
C ALA A 63 8.58 14.74 14.98
N LYS A 64 9.44 13.80 15.40
CA LYS A 64 10.86 13.76 15.01
C LYS A 64 11.03 13.55 13.51
N LEU A 65 10.33 12.57 12.92
CA LEU A 65 10.38 12.29 11.48
C LEU A 65 9.87 13.48 10.64
N ASN A 66 8.79 14.13 11.07
CA ASN A 66 8.26 15.31 10.40
C ASN A 66 9.28 16.45 10.36
N ARG A 67 9.99 16.72 11.48
CA ARG A 67 11.07 17.71 11.53
C ARG A 67 12.22 17.36 10.58
N GLN A 68 12.62 16.09 10.53
CA GLN A 68 13.66 15.63 9.61
C GLN A 68 13.24 15.79 8.15
N GLN A 69 11.99 15.46 7.82
CA GLN A 69 11.45 15.60 6.47
C GLN A 69 11.35 17.07 6.05
N GLN A 70 10.90 17.95 6.95
CA GLN A 70 10.91 19.40 6.71
C GLN A 70 12.32 19.92 6.41
N GLY A 71 13.35 19.40 7.10
CA GLY A 71 14.74 19.72 6.79
C GLY A 71 15.15 19.35 5.36
N LYS A 72 14.73 18.17 4.89
CA LYS A 72 15.00 17.73 3.50
C LYS A 72 14.28 18.61 2.47
N LEU A 73 13.02 18.94 2.71
CA LEU A 73 12.22 19.77 1.79
C LEU A 73 12.76 21.20 1.66
N ARG A 74 13.38 21.74 2.71
CA ARG A 74 13.98 23.08 2.70
C ARG A 74 15.36 23.14 2.04
N GLY A 75 15.97 21.98 1.76
CA GLY A 75 17.24 21.86 1.06
C GLY A 75 17.11 21.50 -0.42
N GLN A 76 15.89 21.38 -0.94
CA GLN A 76 15.55 21.27 -2.37
C GLN A 76 15.18 22.65 -2.92
#